data_AF-A0A520I2B6-F1
#
_entry.id   AF-A0A520I2B6-F1
#
_cell.length_a   1.000
_cell.length_b   1.000
_cell.length_c   1.000
_cell.angle_alpha   90.00
_cell.angle_beta   90.00
_cell.angle_gamma   90.00
#
_symmetry.space_group_name_H-M   'P 1'
#
loop_
_entity.id
_entity.type
_entity.pdbx_description
1 polymer ?
#
loop_
_entity_poly.entity_id
_entity_poly.type
_entity_poly.pdbx_seq_one_letter_code
_entity_poly.pdbx_strand_id
1 'polypeptide(L)'
;MPNLEHDLDLAVSWIRDADALLVTAGAGIGIDSGLPDFRGPQGFYGAYPGLQRSRLGFHDIANPQAFSRDPHQAWGFYGHRLQLYRNT
;
A
#
# COMPACT_ATOMS: atom_id res chain seq x y z
N MET A 1 -13.71 -24.20 -5.88
CA MET A 1 -13.89 -23.36 -7.08
C MET A 1 -13.65 -24.26 -8.29
N PRO A 2 -14.62 -24.47 -9.19
CA PRO A 2 -14.59 -25.61 -10.12
C PRO A 2 -13.54 -25.56 -11.24
N ASN A 3 -12.65 -24.56 -11.28
CA ASN A 3 -11.72 -24.41 -12.41
C ASN A 3 -10.31 -23.91 -12.03
N LEU A 4 -9.96 -23.87 -10.74
CA LEU A 4 -8.70 -23.24 -10.29
C LEU A 4 -7.46 -23.88 -10.94
N GLU A 5 -7.43 -25.20 -11.06
CA GLU A 5 -6.30 -25.93 -11.64
C GLU A 5 -6.12 -25.61 -13.13
N HIS A 6 -7.23 -25.57 -13.89
CA HIS A 6 -7.22 -25.15 -15.28
C HIS A 6 -6.80 -23.69 -15.46
N ASP A 7 -7.31 -22.79 -14.62
CA ASP A 7 -6.97 -21.35 -14.67
C ASP A 7 -5.48 -21.12 -14.36
N LEU A 8 -4.90 -21.90 -13.44
CA LEU A 8 -3.47 -21.87 -13.14
C LEU A 8 -2.63 -22.40 -14.29
N ASP A 9 -3.01 -23.52 -14.90
CA ASP A 9 -2.32 -24.09 -16.07
C ASP A 9 -2.31 -23.10 -17.25
N LEU A 10 -3.43 -22.40 -17.47
CA LEU A 10 -3.54 -21.35 -18.48
C LEU A 10 -2.66 -20.14 -18.15
N ALA A 11 -2.62 -19.70 -16.89
CA ALA A 11 -1.72 -18.62 -16.49
C ALA A 11 -0.24 -18.99 -16.67
N VAL A 12 0.13 -20.25 -16.39
CA VAL A 12 1.50 -20.75 -16.59
C VAL A 12 1.88 -20.73 -18.07
N SER A 13 0.98 -21.17 -18.97
CA SER A 13 1.28 -21.16 -20.42
C SER A 13 1.45 -19.72 -20.93
N TRP A 14 0.57 -18.80 -20.53
CA TRP A 14 0.70 -17.39 -20.90
C TRP A 14 2.00 -16.75 -20.41
N ILE A 15 2.43 -17.05 -19.18
CA ILE A 15 3.70 -16.54 -18.65
C ILE A 15 4.89 -17.14 -19.43
N ARG A 16 4.83 -18.42 -19.78
CA ARG A 16 5.91 -19.12 -20.48
C ARG A 16 6.08 -18.64 -21.93
N ASP A 17 4.97 -18.36 -22.61
CA ASP A 17 4.96 -18.04 -24.03
C ASP A 17 5.07 -16.53 -24.31
N ALA A 18 5.04 -15.69 -23.28
CA ALA A 18 5.11 -14.24 -23.44
C ALA A 18 6.52 -13.77 -23.86
N ASP A 19 6.60 -12.98 -24.93
CA ASP A 19 7.83 -12.29 -25.33
C ASP A 19 8.28 -11.22 -24.31
N ALA A 20 7.31 -10.63 -23.59
CA ALA A 20 7.54 -9.63 -22.55
C ALA A 20 6.40 -9.59 -21.53
N LEU A 21 6.70 -9.16 -20.30
CA LEU A 21 5.73 -9.00 -19.21
C LEU A 21 5.73 -7.57 -18.67
N LEU A 22 4.53 -6.99 -18.52
CA LEU A 22 4.31 -5.75 -17.76
C LEU A 22 3.62 -6.10 -16.44
N VAL A 23 4.37 -6.03 -15.35
CA VAL A 23 3.84 -6.29 -14.00
C VAL A 23 3.48 -4.95 -13.35
N THR A 24 2.19 -4.69 -13.17
CA THR A 24 1.71 -3.55 -12.38
C THR A 24 1.43 -4.01 -10.95
N ALA A 25 2.12 -3.42 -9.98
CA ALA A 25 1.92 -3.72 -8.57
C ALA A 25 1.30 -2.53 -7.82
N GLY A 26 0.41 -2.83 -6.88
CA GLY A 26 -0.10 -1.86 -5.91
C GLY A 26 0.47 -2.12 -4.51
N ALA A 27 -0.01 -1.37 -3.51
CA ALA A 27 0.44 -1.50 -2.11
C ALA A 27 0.32 -2.93 -1.56
N GLY A 28 -0.61 -3.73 -2.09
CA GLY A 28 -0.82 -5.13 -1.69
C GLY A 28 0.41 -6.03 -1.82
N ILE A 29 1.35 -5.73 -2.74
CA ILE A 29 2.55 -6.54 -2.93
C ILE A 29 3.49 -6.52 -1.70
N GLY A 30 3.39 -5.50 -0.85
CA GLY A 30 4.23 -5.33 0.33
C GLY A 30 3.61 -5.80 1.64
N ILE A 31 2.37 -6.29 1.63
CA ILE A 31 1.65 -6.71 2.85
C ILE A 31 2.40 -7.85 3.55
N ASP A 32 2.83 -8.86 2.80
CA ASP A 32 3.58 -9.99 3.35
C ASP A 32 5.00 -9.60 3.81
N SER A 33 5.48 -8.41 3.43
CA SER A 33 6.72 -7.80 3.94
C SER A 33 6.50 -6.94 5.20
N GLY A 34 5.31 -7.00 5.82
CA GLY A 34 4.99 -6.23 7.02
C GLY A 34 4.61 -4.77 6.75
N LEU A 35 4.43 -4.38 5.47
CA LEU A 35 4.05 -3.03 5.11
C LEU A 35 2.54 -2.89 5.02
N PRO A 36 1.94 -1.88 5.69
CA PRO A 36 0.51 -1.69 5.63
C PRO A 36 0.09 -1.25 4.22
N ASP A 37 -1.03 -1.78 3.75
CA ASP A 37 -1.71 -1.18 2.62
C ASP A 37 -2.41 0.13 3.02
N PHE A 38 -3.08 0.75 2.05
CA PHE A 38 -3.82 2.00 2.27
C PHE A 38 -5.34 1.81 2.21
N ARG A 39 -5.84 0.57 2.12
CA ARG A 39 -7.25 0.29 1.83
C ARG A 39 -8.01 -0.13 3.10
N GLY A 40 -8.81 0.82 3.59
CA GLY A 40 -9.73 0.61 4.69
C GLY A 40 -9.35 1.46 5.91
N PRO A 41 -10.33 2.11 6.58
CA PRO A 41 -10.05 2.93 7.76
C PRO A 41 -9.34 2.13 8.85
N GLN A 42 -9.61 0.83 8.99
CA GLN A 42 -9.03 0.01 10.06
C GLN A 42 -7.55 -0.32 9.81
N GLY A 43 -7.15 -0.70 8.58
CA GLY A 43 -5.75 -0.97 8.24
C GLY A 43 -4.91 0.31 8.28
N PHE A 44 -5.43 1.40 7.70
CA PHE A 44 -4.74 2.68 7.69
C PHE A 44 -4.61 3.28 9.11
N TYR A 45 -5.68 3.35 9.90
CA TYR A 45 -5.59 3.87 11.26
C TYR A 45 -4.79 2.99 12.22
N GLY A 46 -4.76 1.67 11.98
CA GLY A 46 -3.86 0.76 12.70
C GLY A 46 -2.39 1.12 12.50
N ALA A 47 -1.99 1.40 11.26
CA ALA A 47 -0.62 1.82 10.94
C ALA A 47 -0.30 3.27 11.35
N TYR A 48 -1.29 4.16 11.36
CA TYR A 48 -1.13 5.60 11.61
C TYR A 48 -2.09 6.11 12.69
N PRO A 49 -1.92 5.72 13.97
CA PRO A 49 -2.84 6.08 15.05
C PRO A 49 -2.92 7.60 15.32
N GLY A 50 -1.88 8.36 14.97
CA GLY A 50 -1.90 9.83 15.04
C GLY A 50 -2.90 10.48 14.07
N LEU A 51 -3.12 9.86 12.90
CA LEU A 51 -4.07 10.35 11.91
C LEU A 51 -5.51 9.96 12.25
N GLN A 52 -5.71 8.83 12.93
CA GLN A 52 -7.02 8.44 13.48
C GLN A 52 -7.58 9.51 14.41
N ARG A 53 -6.75 10.03 15.32
CA ARG A 53 -7.15 11.10 16.26
C ARG A 53 -7.56 12.38 15.52
N SER A 54 -6.93 12.64 14.38
CA SER A 54 -7.21 13.81 13.53
C SER A 54 -8.31 13.57 12.50
N ARG A 55 -8.87 12.35 12.44
CA ARG A 55 -9.86 11.89 11.44
C ARG A 55 -9.43 12.13 9.98
N LEU A 56 -8.12 12.06 9.72
CA LEU A 56 -7.55 12.26 8.38
C LEU A 56 -7.39 10.91 7.68
N GLY A 57 -7.97 10.76 6.49
CA GLY A 57 -7.71 9.64 5.60
C GLY A 57 -6.37 9.78 4.89
N PHE A 58 -5.96 8.72 4.18
CA PHE A 58 -4.71 8.71 3.42
C PHE A 58 -4.62 9.88 2.42
N HIS A 59 -5.69 10.15 1.68
CA HIS A 59 -5.71 11.22 0.68
C HIS A 59 -5.65 12.63 1.31
N ASP A 60 -6.10 12.80 2.56
CA ASP A 60 -6.09 14.09 3.26
C ASP A 60 -4.69 14.52 3.71
N ILE A 61 -3.79 13.55 3.91
CA ILE A 61 -2.40 13.76 4.34
C ILE A 61 -1.38 13.56 3.21
N ALA A 62 -1.64 12.65 2.25
CA ALA A 62 -0.73 12.34 1.15
C ALA A 62 -0.93 13.28 -0.06
N ASN A 63 -0.84 14.59 0.19
CA ASN A 63 -0.97 15.62 -0.84
C ASN A 63 -0.10 16.85 -0.51
N PRO A 64 0.27 17.69 -1.52
CA PRO A 64 1.08 18.88 -1.29
C PRO A 64 0.44 19.90 -0.33
N GLN A 65 -0.88 20.04 -0.33
CA GLN A 65 -1.59 21.01 0.50
C GLN A 65 -1.41 20.72 1.99
N ALA A 66 -1.24 19.45 2.37
CA ALA A 66 -0.95 19.07 3.76
C ALA A 66 0.36 19.68 4.26
N PHE A 67 1.41 19.72 3.42
CA PHE A 67 2.70 20.34 3.77
C PHE A 67 2.60 21.85 3.93
N SER A 68 1.78 22.52 3.11
CA SER A 68 1.55 23.95 3.25
C SER A 68 0.71 24.30 4.48
N ARG A 69 -0.26 23.44 4.84
CA ARG A 69 -1.18 23.67 5.96
C ARG A 69 -0.53 23.38 7.31
N ASP A 70 0.13 22.23 7.44
CA ASP A 70 0.82 21.79 8.66
C ASP A 70 2.04 20.91 8.27
N PRO A 71 3.21 21.53 8.08
CA PRO A 71 4.40 20.80 7.67
C PRO A 71 4.86 19.81 8.73
N HIS A 72 4.62 20.07 10.02
CA HIS A 72 5.05 19.16 11.09
C HIS A 72 4.24 17.87 11.05
N GLN A 73 2.91 17.95 10.89
CA GLN A 73 2.07 16.78 10.73
C GLN A 73 2.37 16.00 9.44
N ALA A 74 2.58 16.71 8.32
CA ALA A 74 2.92 16.09 7.04
C ALA A 74 4.27 15.34 7.11
N TRP A 75 5.32 15.98 7.64
CA TRP A 75 6.61 15.32 7.85
C TRP A 75 6.53 14.19 8.88
N GLY A 76 5.71 14.33 9.93
CA GLY A 76 5.47 13.26 10.90
C GLY A 76 4.87 12.00 10.25
N PHE A 77 3.92 12.16 9.34
CA PHE A 77 3.34 11.06 8.57
C PHE A 77 4.40 10.34 7.72
N TYR A 78 5.16 11.07 6.89
CA TYR A 78 6.18 10.46 6.04
C TYR A 78 7.39 9.92 6.83
N GLY A 79 7.76 10.55 7.94
CA GLY A 79 8.80 10.07 8.84
C GLY A 79 8.43 8.74 9.50
N HIS A 80 7.19 8.61 9.99
CA HIS A 80 6.67 7.35 10.52
C HIS A 80 6.68 6.24 9.45
N ARG A 81 6.27 6.56 8.21
CA ARG A 81 6.34 5.63 7.07
C ARG A 81 7.76 5.15 6.78
N LEU A 82 8.73 6.06 6.77
CA LEU A 82 10.13 5.70 6.58
C LEU A 82 10.63 4.78 7.70
N GLN A 83 10.23 5.04 8.95
CA GLN A 83 10.60 4.19 10.07
C GLN A 83 10.01 2.77 9.94
N LEU A 84 8.76 2.65 9.47
CA LEU A 84 8.16 1.34 9.18
C LEU A 84 9.01 0.58 8.15
N TYR A 85 9.40 1.21 7.04
CA TYR A 85 10.26 0.58 6.03
C TYR A 85 11.64 0.15 6.54
N ARG A 86 12.19 0.83 7.56
CA ARG A 86 13.51 0.50 8.12
C ARG A 86 13.47 -0.62 9.16
N ASN A 87 12.30 -0.86 9.74
CA ASN A 87 12.09 -1.83 10.81
C ASN A 87 11.50 -3.15 10.31
N THR A 88 11.14 -3.24 9.03
CA THR A 88 10.76 -4.46 8.30
C THR A 88 11.98 -5.04 7.59
#